data_AF-A0A7J9CEH4-F1
#
_entry.id   AF-A0A7J9CEH4-F1
#
_cell.length_a   1.000
_cell.length_b   1.000
_cell.length_c   1.000
_cell.angle_alpha   90.00
_cell.angle_beta   90.00
_cell.angle_gamma   90.00
#
_symmetry.space_group_name_H-M   'P 1'
#
loop_
_entity.id
_entity.type
_entity.pdbx_description
1 polymer ?
#
loop_
_entity_poly.entity_id
_entity_poly.type
_entity_poly.pdbx_seq_one_letter_code
_entity_poly.pdbx_strand_id
1 'polypeptide(L)'
;FPIHSKLKNFSYNGSSFRRLTVFSASQSAVTNKTSIEDDSKIRRSANYHRPIWDYDYVQSLRDGFDESYNERASKLQEEVRMMLGNMVDSLEKLELIDTLQRLGLSHHFEAEINKTLKNISTDRIGTAAWKKDNLYATALEFRLLRQHGYKVDQDVFSCFMDDVGNIKSSLNQDFKGLLNLYEASYLLLEGETMLEHARELAAKLLKQYLKENNDDQYLRMLVDHAFELPLHWRMPRLEARWFIDVYEKNKDKNPIILELAILDYNIVQSMHLEDFRYAS
;
A
#
# COMPACT_ATOMS: atom_id res chain seq x y z
N PHE A 1 -1.24 -26.38 7.85
CA PHE A 1 -1.80 -26.04 6.51
C PHE A 1 -2.08 -27.30 5.70
N PRO A 2 -3.28 -27.48 5.14
CA PRO A 2 -3.41 -28.01 3.80
C PRO A 2 -3.38 -26.84 2.80
N ILE A 3 -2.37 -26.86 1.95
CA ILE A 3 -2.12 -25.97 0.83
C ILE A 3 -3.22 -26.22 -0.22
N HIS A 4 -4.40 -25.59 -0.13
CA HIS A 4 -5.39 -25.63 -1.22
C HIS A 4 -6.42 -24.47 -1.22
N SER A 5 -6.11 -23.30 -0.67
CA SER A 5 -6.78 -22.08 -1.15
C SER A 5 -6.03 -21.59 -2.39
N LYS A 6 -6.44 -22.11 -3.56
CA LYS A 6 -6.18 -21.40 -4.82
C LYS A 6 -6.80 -20.02 -4.68
N LEU A 7 -5.98 -19.03 -4.28
CA LEU A 7 -6.25 -17.63 -4.55
C LEU A 7 -6.59 -17.56 -6.03
N LYS A 8 -7.85 -17.26 -6.34
CA LYS A 8 -8.27 -16.99 -7.71
C LYS A 8 -7.38 -15.85 -8.18
N ASN A 9 -6.45 -16.18 -9.07
CA ASN A 9 -5.70 -15.24 -9.87
C ASN A 9 -6.70 -14.24 -10.47
N PHE A 10 -6.70 -13.01 -9.97
CA PHE A 10 -7.21 -11.88 -10.74
C PHE A 10 -6.19 -11.64 -11.84
N SER A 11 -6.32 -12.35 -12.97
CA SER A 11 -5.63 -11.98 -14.18
C SER A 11 -6.27 -10.71 -14.71
N TYR A 12 -5.62 -9.57 -14.49
CA TYR A 12 -5.88 -8.37 -15.25
C TYR A 12 -5.36 -8.59 -16.67
N ASN A 13 -6.28 -8.81 -17.62
CA ASN A 13 -6.02 -8.57 -19.03
C ASN A 13 -6.93 -7.44 -19.47
N GLY A 14 -6.30 -6.31 -19.80
CA GLY A 14 -6.96 -5.17 -20.42
C GLY A 14 -7.51 -5.51 -21.80
N SER A 15 -8.50 -4.73 -22.19
CA SER A 15 -9.21 -4.69 -23.48
C SER A 15 -10.34 -5.73 -23.68
N SER A 16 -11.57 -5.30 -23.35
CA SER A 16 -12.75 -5.38 -24.24
C SER A 16 -14.03 -5.15 -23.42
N PHE A 17 -14.66 -3.99 -23.59
CA PHE A 17 -16.04 -3.81 -23.15
C PHE A 17 -16.95 -4.65 -24.04
N ARG A 18 -17.44 -5.80 -23.52
CA ARG A 18 -18.62 -6.47 -24.06
C ARG A 18 -19.72 -6.52 -23.00
N ARG A 19 -20.75 -5.71 -23.27
CA ARG A 19 -22.08 -5.76 -22.68
C ARG A 19 -22.59 -7.21 -22.66
N LEU A 20 -22.87 -7.76 -21.49
CA LEU A 20 -23.64 -8.98 -21.37
C LEU A 20 -25.07 -8.61 -20.95
N THR A 21 -25.97 -8.75 -21.93
CA THR A 21 -27.42 -8.67 -21.82
C THR A 21 -27.90 -9.80 -20.93
N VAL A 22 -28.51 -9.48 -19.78
CA VAL A 22 -29.23 -10.47 -18.97
C VAL A 22 -30.67 -10.54 -19.50
N PHE A 23 -31.06 -11.69 -20.01
CA PHE A 23 -32.46 -11.99 -20.31
C PHE A 23 -33.24 -12.09 -18.99
N SER A 24 -34.25 -11.25 -18.80
CA SER A 24 -35.24 -11.44 -17.74
C SER A 24 -36.37 -12.34 -18.27
N ALA A 25 -36.67 -13.40 -17.52
CA ALA A 25 -37.88 -14.18 -17.75
C ALA A 25 -39.09 -13.35 -17.31
N SER A 26 -40.01 -13.10 -18.26
CA SER A 26 -41.29 -12.47 -17.96
C SER A 26 -42.25 -13.54 -17.44
N GLN A 27 -42.56 -13.53 -16.14
CA GLN A 27 -43.78 -14.16 -15.64
C GLN A 27 -44.87 -13.09 -15.60
N SER A 28 -45.76 -13.14 -16.58
CA SER A 28 -47.01 -12.38 -16.59
C SER A 28 -48.08 -13.18 -15.86
N ALA A 29 -48.45 -12.74 -14.66
CA ALA A 29 -49.70 -13.12 -14.01
C ALA A 29 -50.69 -11.96 -14.17
N VAL A 30 -51.79 -12.23 -14.86
CA VAL A 30 -52.92 -11.31 -15.03
C VAL A 30 -53.80 -11.43 -13.79
N THR A 31 -54.04 -10.33 -13.08
CA THR A 31 -55.12 -10.26 -12.09
C THR A 31 -55.82 -8.91 -12.16
N ASN A 32 -57.14 -8.99 -12.09
CA ASN A 32 -58.11 -7.98 -12.49
C ASN A 32 -58.03 -6.68 -11.68
N LYS A 33 -58.26 -5.56 -12.38
CA LYS A 33 -58.40 -4.23 -11.80
C LYS A 33 -59.63 -4.17 -10.89
N THR A 34 -59.40 -3.86 -9.62
CA THR A 34 -60.39 -3.20 -8.77
C THR A 34 -59.82 -1.84 -8.43
N SER A 35 -60.37 -0.79 -9.02
CA SER A 35 -60.00 0.60 -8.78
C SER A 35 -60.53 1.04 -7.42
N ILE A 36 -59.69 0.89 -6.39
CA ILE A 36 -59.78 1.71 -5.19
C ILE A 36 -58.84 2.88 -5.48
N GLU A 37 -59.38 4.10 -5.53
CA GLU A 37 -58.57 5.33 -5.50
C GLU A 37 -57.89 5.39 -4.13
N ASP A 38 -56.82 4.62 -3.99
CA ASP A 38 -55.87 4.76 -2.90
C ASP A 38 -54.91 5.86 -3.34
N ASP A 39 -54.93 7.00 -2.65
CA ASP A 39 -53.97 8.11 -2.78
C ASP A 39 -52.59 7.65 -2.25
N SER A 40 -52.17 6.46 -2.68
CA SER A 40 -50.91 5.84 -2.37
C SER A 40 -49.85 6.68 -3.07
N LYS A 41 -49.11 7.47 -2.29
CA LYS A 41 -47.88 8.09 -2.77
C LYS A 41 -46.99 6.99 -3.31
N ILE A 42 -46.98 6.79 -4.64
CA ILE A 42 -46.16 5.79 -5.32
C ILE A 42 -44.71 6.15 -5.05
N ARG A 43 -44.09 5.45 -4.08
CA ARG A 43 -42.72 5.71 -3.68
C ARG A 43 -41.79 5.15 -4.76
N ARG A 44 -40.96 6.02 -5.34
CA ARG A 44 -39.94 5.62 -6.32
C ARG A 44 -38.90 4.72 -5.63
N SER A 45 -38.51 3.64 -6.30
CA SER A 45 -37.40 2.76 -5.88
C SER A 45 -36.09 3.21 -6.53
N ALA A 46 -34.99 3.13 -5.79
CA ALA A 46 -33.64 3.43 -6.29
C ALA A 46 -32.97 2.23 -7.00
N ASN A 47 -33.63 1.07 -7.06
CA ASN A 47 -33.12 -0.16 -7.69
C ASN A 47 -31.75 -0.62 -7.14
N TYR A 48 -31.55 -0.51 -5.81
CA TYR A 48 -30.33 -1.02 -5.17
C TYR A 48 -30.20 -2.54 -5.32
N HIS A 49 -28.97 -2.99 -5.53
CA HIS A 49 -28.63 -4.41 -5.52
C HIS A 49 -28.67 -4.98 -4.10
N ARG A 50 -28.86 -6.30 -4.01
CA ARG A 50 -28.75 -7.03 -2.75
C ARG A 50 -27.27 -7.04 -2.28
N PRO A 51 -27.02 -7.23 -0.97
CA PRO A 51 -25.67 -7.41 -0.45
C PRO A 51 -24.93 -8.54 -1.17
N ILE A 52 -23.61 -8.38 -1.31
CA ILE A 52 -22.73 -9.35 -1.98
C ILE A 52 -22.67 -10.66 -1.17
N TRP A 53 -22.75 -10.56 0.15
CA TRP A 53 -22.73 -11.70 1.08
C TRP A 53 -24.11 -11.93 1.67
N ASP A 54 -24.55 -13.18 1.64
CA ASP A 54 -25.75 -13.59 2.38
C ASP A 54 -25.42 -13.84 3.87
N TYR A 55 -26.45 -13.74 4.72
CA TYR A 55 -26.29 -13.86 6.17
C TYR A 55 -25.75 -15.22 6.60
N ASP A 56 -26.26 -16.30 6.00
CA ASP A 56 -25.87 -17.67 6.34
C ASP A 56 -24.40 -17.92 6.01
N TYR A 57 -23.92 -17.36 4.89
CA TYR A 57 -22.51 -17.36 4.50
C TYR A 57 -21.66 -16.65 5.56
N VAL A 58 -22.05 -15.43 5.97
CA VAL A 58 -21.32 -14.69 7.01
C VAL A 58 -21.24 -15.49 8.31
N GLN A 59 -22.37 -16.04 8.78
CA GLN A 59 -22.41 -16.85 10.00
C GLN A 59 -21.66 -18.19 9.89
N SER A 60 -21.50 -18.71 8.67
CA SER A 60 -20.71 -19.92 8.40
C SER A 60 -19.20 -19.69 8.43
N LEU A 61 -18.74 -18.44 8.37
CA LEU A 61 -17.31 -18.13 8.43
C LEU A 61 -16.73 -18.66 9.74
N ARG A 62 -15.71 -19.51 9.61
CA ARG A 62 -14.91 -20.05 10.72
C ARG A 62 -13.49 -19.61 10.48
N ASP A 63 -12.82 -19.20 11.54
CA ASP A 63 -11.39 -19.11 11.55
C ASP A 63 -10.79 -20.49 11.86
N GLY A 64 -9.84 -20.91 11.03
CA GLY A 64 -9.00 -22.08 11.30
C GLY A 64 -7.78 -21.71 12.15
N PHE A 65 -7.91 -20.66 12.96
CA PHE A 65 -6.79 -20.03 13.65
C PHE A 65 -6.51 -20.73 14.98
N ASP A 66 -5.26 -21.10 15.18
CA ASP A 66 -4.75 -21.82 16.36
C ASP A 66 -3.86 -20.90 17.20
N GLU A 67 -3.86 -21.09 18.52
CA GLU A 67 -3.05 -20.32 19.47
C GLU A 67 -1.56 -20.43 19.17
N SER A 68 -1.13 -21.55 18.57
CA SER A 68 0.24 -21.77 18.11
C SER A 68 0.76 -20.71 17.13
N TYR A 69 -0.13 -20.07 16.35
CA TYR A 69 0.26 -19.00 15.43
C TYR A 69 0.61 -17.70 16.17
N ASN A 70 -0.07 -17.39 17.28
CA ASN A 70 0.25 -16.22 18.11
C ASN A 70 1.62 -16.38 18.76
N GLU A 71 1.95 -17.59 19.23
CA GLU A 71 3.30 -17.88 19.75
C GLU A 71 4.38 -17.72 18.68
N ARG A 72 4.13 -18.22 17.45
CA ARG A 72 5.08 -18.07 16.34
C ARG A 72 5.25 -16.62 15.93
N ALA A 73 4.16 -15.87 15.79
CA ALA A 73 4.20 -14.44 15.49
C ALA A 73 4.99 -13.68 16.56
N SER A 74 4.77 -13.96 17.85
CA SER A 74 5.48 -13.31 18.96
C SER A 74 7.00 -13.56 18.90
N LYS A 75 7.43 -14.79 18.56
CA LYS A 75 8.85 -15.12 18.38
C LYS A 75 9.46 -14.33 17.21
N LEU A 76 8.77 -14.29 16.07
CA LEU A 76 9.23 -13.55 14.89
C LEU A 76 9.26 -12.04 15.12
N GLN A 77 8.31 -11.49 15.89
CA GLN A 77 8.32 -10.08 16.28
C GLN A 77 9.59 -9.73 17.06
N GLU A 78 10.01 -10.58 18.01
CA GLU A 78 11.24 -10.35 18.76
C GLU A 78 12.48 -10.43 17.86
N GLU A 79 12.53 -11.38 16.93
CA GLU A 79 13.62 -11.45 15.94
C GLU A 79 13.72 -10.16 15.11
N VAL A 80 12.59 -9.63 14.63
CA VAL A 80 12.54 -8.37 13.87
C VAL A 80 12.91 -7.17 14.74
N ARG A 81 12.50 -7.14 16.00
CA ARG A 81 12.90 -6.11 16.98
C ARG A 81 14.41 -6.09 17.19
N MET A 82 15.03 -7.26 17.30
CA MET A 82 16.49 -7.39 17.37
C MET A 82 17.18 -6.93 16.08
N MET A 83 16.60 -7.20 14.90
CA MET A 83 17.13 -6.68 13.63
C MET A 83 17.16 -5.15 13.61
N LEU A 84 16.04 -4.50 13.98
CA LEU A 84 15.96 -3.03 14.10
C LEU A 84 17.00 -2.46 15.07
N GLY A 85 17.20 -3.13 16.21
CA GLY A 85 18.16 -2.71 17.23
C GLY A 85 19.63 -2.86 16.81
N ASN A 86 19.95 -3.92 16.07
CA ASN A 86 21.33 -4.27 15.70
C ASN A 86 21.84 -3.55 14.46
N MET A 87 20.95 -3.08 13.58
CA MET A 87 21.35 -2.31 12.41
C MET A 87 22.13 -1.05 12.82
N VAL A 88 23.24 -0.77 12.14
CA VAL A 88 24.03 0.46 12.36
C VAL A 88 23.74 1.47 11.26
N ASP A 89 23.57 1.00 10.03
CA ASP A 89 23.31 1.85 8.88
C ASP A 89 21.92 2.50 8.96
N SER A 90 21.88 3.81 8.69
CA SER A 90 20.64 4.60 8.79
C SER A 90 19.71 4.36 7.61
N LEU A 91 20.26 4.10 6.41
CA LEU A 91 19.46 3.81 5.24
C LEU A 91 18.78 2.44 5.40
N GLU A 92 19.53 1.40 5.77
CA GLU A 92 18.97 0.06 6.03
C GLU A 92 17.84 0.09 7.06
N LYS A 93 17.97 0.90 8.12
CA LYS A 93 16.89 1.12 9.09
C LYS A 93 15.65 1.71 8.46
N LEU A 94 15.80 2.76 7.64
CA LEU A 94 14.66 3.38 6.96
C LEU A 94 14.00 2.41 5.98
N GLU A 95 14.78 1.60 5.26
CA GLU A 95 14.26 0.56 4.36
C GLU A 95 13.46 -0.51 5.11
N LEU A 96 13.96 -0.92 6.28
CA LEU A 96 13.26 -1.86 7.15
C LEU A 96 11.96 -1.25 7.67
N ILE A 97 11.99 0.00 8.14
CA ILE A 97 10.79 0.71 8.62
C ILE A 97 9.74 0.82 7.50
N ASP A 98 10.15 1.23 6.28
CA ASP A 98 9.25 1.31 5.13
C ASP A 98 8.62 -0.04 4.80
N THR A 99 9.44 -1.11 4.81
CA THR A 99 8.98 -2.47 4.58
C THR A 99 7.94 -2.90 5.62
N LEU A 100 8.21 -2.65 6.91
CA LEU A 100 7.28 -2.99 8.00
C LEU A 100 5.97 -2.20 7.90
N GLN A 101 6.01 -0.91 7.56
CA GLN A 101 4.80 -0.11 7.36
C GLN A 101 3.97 -0.63 6.20
N ARG A 102 4.60 -0.90 5.05
CA ARG A 102 3.90 -1.38 3.85
C ARG A 102 3.35 -2.79 4.01
N LEU A 103 3.97 -3.63 4.85
CA LEU A 103 3.47 -4.96 5.22
C LEU A 103 2.39 -4.93 6.32
N GLY A 104 2.05 -3.75 6.86
CA GLY A 104 1.04 -3.60 7.91
C GLY A 104 1.52 -3.97 9.32
N LEU A 105 2.83 -4.14 9.51
CA LEU A 105 3.44 -4.59 10.77
C LEU A 105 3.87 -3.45 11.70
N SER A 106 3.79 -2.19 11.25
CA SER A 106 4.31 -1.04 12.00
C SER A 106 3.73 -0.90 13.41
N HIS A 107 2.50 -1.34 13.63
CA HIS A 107 1.80 -1.26 14.92
C HIS A 107 2.48 -2.08 16.03
N HIS A 108 3.29 -3.09 15.69
CA HIS A 108 4.08 -3.87 16.67
C HIS A 108 5.41 -3.21 17.06
N PHE A 109 5.84 -2.19 16.32
CA PHE A 109 7.18 -1.61 16.39
C PHE A 109 7.15 -0.08 16.54
N GLU A 110 6.04 0.50 17.01
CA GLU A 110 5.86 1.95 17.07
C GLU A 110 6.95 2.65 17.89
N ALA A 111 7.36 2.05 19.02
CA ALA A 111 8.38 2.61 19.89
C ALA A 111 9.76 2.66 19.20
N GLU A 112 10.14 1.58 18.51
CA GLU A 112 11.39 1.43 17.78
C GLU A 112 11.44 2.36 16.56
N ILE A 113 10.33 2.42 15.81
CA ILE A 113 10.17 3.32 14.66
C ILE A 113 10.31 4.78 15.11
N ASN A 114 9.54 5.19 16.13
CA ASN A 114 9.56 6.56 16.64
C ASN A 114 10.94 6.95 17.18
N LYS A 115 11.61 6.05 17.92
CA LYS A 115 12.98 6.27 18.40
C LYS A 115 13.96 6.46 17.24
N THR A 116 13.86 5.62 16.22
CA THR A 116 14.76 5.66 15.06
C THR A 116 14.57 6.96 14.26
N LEU A 117 13.33 7.31 13.93
CA LEU A 117 13.02 8.53 13.19
C LEU A 117 13.38 9.79 13.98
N LYS A 118 13.20 9.78 15.30
CA LYS A 118 13.65 10.87 16.17
C LYS A 118 15.16 11.06 16.11
N ASN A 119 15.93 9.98 16.20
CA ASN A 119 17.39 10.05 16.12
C ASN A 119 17.82 10.61 14.77
N ILE A 120 17.28 10.06 13.66
CA ILE A 120 17.57 10.53 12.30
C ILE A 120 17.24 12.02 12.17
N SER A 121 16.06 12.45 12.64
CA SER A 121 15.65 13.86 12.57
C SER A 121 16.58 14.81 13.31
N THR A 122 17.17 14.36 14.42
CA THR A 122 18.12 15.15 15.24
C THR A 122 19.49 15.19 14.56
N ASP A 123 19.93 14.05 14.02
CA ASP A 123 21.21 13.90 13.31
C ASP A 123 21.25 14.67 11.99
N ARG A 124 20.10 15.07 11.42
CA ARG A 124 20.02 15.96 10.22
C ARG A 124 20.69 17.32 10.42
N ILE A 125 20.81 17.77 11.66
CA ILE A 125 21.56 19.00 12.01
C ILE A 125 23.05 18.80 11.69
N GLY A 126 23.52 17.55 11.64
CA GLY A 126 24.81 17.15 11.07
C GLY A 126 24.73 16.78 9.58
N THR A 127 25.79 17.05 8.83
CA THR A 127 25.96 16.61 7.44
C THR A 127 26.14 15.09 7.38
N ALA A 128 25.03 14.33 7.42
CA ALA A 128 25.08 12.88 7.34
C ALA A 128 25.58 12.41 5.96
N ALA A 129 26.67 11.65 5.93
CA ALA A 129 27.33 11.23 4.69
C ALA A 129 26.50 10.25 3.84
N TRP A 130 25.65 9.43 4.47
CA TRP A 130 24.88 8.36 3.80
C TRP A 130 23.77 8.87 2.86
N LYS A 131 23.35 10.13 3.02
CA LYS A 131 22.37 10.80 2.15
C LYS A 131 23.01 11.68 1.08
N LYS A 132 24.32 11.93 1.16
CA LYS A 132 24.98 12.86 0.24
C LYS A 132 24.90 12.33 -1.19
N ASP A 133 24.31 13.13 -2.07
CA ASP A 133 24.11 12.82 -3.49
C ASP A 133 23.33 11.51 -3.75
N ASN A 134 22.51 11.06 -2.77
CA ASN A 134 21.67 9.87 -2.89
C ASN A 134 20.18 10.27 -2.87
N LEU A 135 19.55 10.25 -4.06
CA LEU A 135 18.15 10.63 -4.24
C LEU A 135 17.21 9.69 -3.50
N TYR A 136 17.46 8.38 -3.60
CA TYR A 136 16.67 7.37 -2.91
C TYR A 136 16.67 7.56 -1.39
N ALA A 137 17.85 7.69 -0.78
CA ALA A 137 17.98 7.89 0.66
C ALA A 137 17.26 9.17 1.12
N THR A 138 17.45 10.28 0.39
CA THR A 138 16.83 11.57 0.72
C THR A 138 15.31 11.52 0.60
N ALA A 139 14.79 10.91 -0.47
CA ALA A 139 13.36 10.81 -0.69
C ALA A 139 12.67 9.88 0.33
N LEU A 140 13.31 8.76 0.67
CA LEU A 140 12.81 7.83 1.68
C LEU A 140 12.78 8.47 3.07
N GLU A 141 13.88 9.10 3.47
CA GLU A 141 13.98 9.85 4.74
C GLU A 141 12.89 10.94 4.81
N PHE A 142 12.78 11.77 3.77
CA PHE A 142 11.79 12.83 3.68
C PHE A 142 10.36 12.29 3.87
N ARG A 143 10.01 11.22 3.13
CA ARG A 143 8.68 10.63 3.17
C ARG A 143 8.37 10.09 4.56
N LEU A 144 9.25 9.27 5.13
CA LEU A 144 9.04 8.67 6.44
C LEU A 144 8.96 9.73 7.55
N LEU A 145 9.85 10.73 7.53
CA LEU A 145 9.82 11.81 8.52
C LEU A 145 8.50 12.61 8.44
N ARG A 146 8.06 13.02 7.25
CA ARG A 146 6.80 13.76 7.10
C ARG A 146 5.57 12.93 7.47
N GLN A 147 5.54 11.63 7.12
CA GLN A 147 4.47 10.72 7.53
C GLN A 147 4.34 10.62 9.06
N HIS A 148 5.44 10.79 9.78
CA HIS A 148 5.50 10.79 11.25
C HIS A 148 5.44 12.19 11.88
N GLY A 149 5.06 13.21 11.10
CA GLY A 149 4.81 14.56 11.61
C GLY A 149 6.06 15.42 11.81
N TYR A 150 7.24 14.99 11.37
CA TYR A 150 8.44 15.82 11.39
C TYR A 150 8.41 16.85 10.26
N LYS A 151 8.76 18.09 10.58
CA LYS A 151 8.91 19.16 9.60
C LYS A 151 10.22 18.99 8.83
N VAL A 152 10.12 18.70 7.54
CA VAL A 152 11.25 18.60 6.61
C VAL A 152 10.98 19.53 5.44
N ASP A 153 11.90 20.42 5.10
CA ASP A 153 11.74 21.36 3.99
C ASP A 153 11.92 20.67 2.62
N GLN A 154 11.22 21.15 1.58
CA GLN A 154 11.40 20.68 0.19
C GLN A 154 12.81 20.96 -0.34
N ASP A 155 13.51 21.95 0.20
CA ASP A 155 14.85 22.37 -0.24
C ASP A 155 15.90 21.26 -0.13
N VAL A 156 15.62 20.17 0.59
CA VAL A 156 16.44 18.96 0.61
C VAL A 156 16.62 18.35 -0.78
N PHE A 157 15.69 18.62 -1.70
CA PHE A 157 15.75 18.14 -3.07
C PHE A 157 16.51 19.07 -4.03
N SER A 158 16.87 20.28 -3.60
CA SER A 158 17.58 21.26 -4.44
C SER A 158 18.89 20.72 -5.01
N CYS A 159 19.62 19.88 -4.26
CA CYS A 159 20.88 19.29 -4.72
C CYS A 159 20.71 18.23 -5.82
N PHE A 160 19.49 17.76 -6.09
CA PHE A 160 19.17 16.83 -7.18
C PHE A 160 18.61 17.52 -8.42
N MET A 161 18.44 18.84 -8.36
CA MET A 161 17.96 19.66 -9.47
C MET A 161 19.11 20.37 -10.18
N ASP A 162 18.97 20.60 -11.49
CA ASP A 162 19.85 21.45 -12.29
C ASP A 162 19.45 22.94 -12.18
N ASP A 163 20.23 23.82 -12.82
CA ASP A 163 20.02 25.28 -12.78
C ASP A 163 18.67 25.71 -13.39
N VAL A 164 18.02 24.84 -14.16
CA VAL A 164 16.73 25.06 -14.82
C VAL A 164 15.58 24.45 -14.00
N GLY A 165 15.89 23.71 -12.92
CA GLY A 165 14.92 23.04 -12.06
C GLY A 165 14.57 21.62 -12.49
N ASN A 166 15.24 21.04 -13.49
CA ASN A 166 15.03 19.64 -13.86
C ASN A 166 15.82 18.71 -12.95
N ILE A 167 15.36 17.46 -12.83
CA ILE A 167 16.15 16.39 -12.19
C ILE A 167 17.45 16.22 -12.98
N LYS A 168 18.59 16.25 -12.28
CA LYS A 168 19.92 16.09 -12.89
C LYS A 168 19.98 14.83 -13.75
N SER A 169 20.54 14.97 -14.96
CA SER A 169 20.60 13.88 -15.94
C SER A 169 21.34 12.63 -15.43
N SER A 170 22.26 12.78 -14.48
CA SER A 170 22.95 11.68 -13.81
C SER A 170 22.00 10.77 -13.01
N LEU A 171 20.81 11.24 -12.64
CA LEU A 171 19.81 10.51 -11.85
C LEU A 171 18.74 9.85 -12.72
N ASN A 172 18.78 10.03 -14.05
CA ASN A 172 17.77 9.48 -14.96
C ASN A 172 17.68 7.95 -14.91
N GLN A 173 18.73 7.26 -14.45
CA GLN A 173 18.79 5.81 -14.31
C GLN A 173 18.58 5.33 -12.87
N ASP A 174 18.48 6.23 -11.88
CA ASP A 174 18.16 5.88 -10.49
C ASP A 174 16.65 5.70 -10.30
N PHE A 175 16.11 4.60 -10.85
CA PHE A 175 14.67 4.34 -10.79
C PHE A 175 14.15 4.24 -9.35
N LYS A 176 14.95 3.69 -8.44
CA LYS A 176 14.57 3.50 -7.02
C LYS A 176 14.44 4.86 -6.36
N GLY A 177 15.37 5.77 -6.65
CA GLY A 177 15.30 7.17 -6.25
C GLY A 177 14.14 7.92 -6.87
N LEU A 178 13.91 7.78 -8.18
CA LEU A 178 12.80 8.43 -8.89
C LEU A 178 11.43 7.98 -8.37
N LEU A 179 11.24 6.68 -8.12
CA LEU A 179 10.00 6.16 -7.53
C LEU A 179 9.77 6.72 -6.12
N ASN A 180 10.80 6.76 -5.28
CA ASN A 180 10.66 7.32 -3.93
C ASN A 180 10.47 8.83 -3.95
N LEU A 181 11.08 9.56 -4.89
CA LEU A 181 10.84 10.99 -5.09
C LEU A 181 9.38 11.24 -5.51
N TYR A 182 8.86 10.43 -6.44
CA TYR A 182 7.46 10.48 -6.85
C TYR A 182 6.54 10.24 -5.63
N GLU A 183 6.78 9.19 -4.84
CA GLU A 183 5.97 8.92 -3.64
C GLU A 183 6.09 10.01 -2.57
N ALA A 184 7.30 10.51 -2.32
CA ALA A 184 7.58 11.59 -1.38
C ALA A 184 6.87 12.89 -1.77
N SER A 185 6.75 13.18 -3.07
CA SER A 185 6.11 14.41 -3.56
C SER A 185 4.64 14.52 -3.15
N TYR A 186 3.94 13.40 -2.89
CA TYR A 186 2.55 13.44 -2.43
C TYR A 186 2.37 13.89 -0.98
N LEU A 187 3.46 14.11 -0.24
CA LEU A 187 3.46 14.75 1.07
C LEU A 187 3.66 16.27 1.01
N LEU A 188 3.52 16.87 -0.19
CA LEU A 188 3.63 18.31 -0.37
C LEU A 188 2.61 19.08 0.46
N LEU A 189 3.03 20.24 0.94
CA LEU A 189 2.19 21.26 1.56
C LEU A 189 1.95 22.42 0.58
N GLU A 190 0.97 23.26 0.90
CA GLU A 190 0.66 24.43 0.07
C GLU A 190 1.89 25.36 -0.05
N GLY A 191 2.20 25.77 -1.27
CA GLY A 191 3.38 26.59 -1.60
C GLY A 191 4.64 25.80 -1.97
N GLU A 192 4.64 24.47 -1.88
CA GLU A 192 5.79 23.63 -2.20
C GLU A 192 5.86 23.25 -3.69
N THR A 193 6.16 24.25 -4.53
CA THR A 193 6.22 24.09 -5.99
C THR A 193 7.34 23.17 -6.48
N MET A 194 8.42 23.00 -5.70
CA MET A 194 9.52 22.10 -6.08
C MET A 194 9.05 20.64 -6.08
N LEU A 195 8.27 20.24 -5.07
CA LEU A 195 7.72 18.88 -4.98
C LEU A 195 6.71 18.61 -6.09
N GLU A 196 5.87 19.61 -6.40
CA GLU A 196 4.93 19.50 -7.52
C GLU A 196 5.66 19.27 -8.85
N HIS A 197 6.71 20.05 -9.11
CA HIS A 197 7.53 19.88 -10.32
C HIS A 197 8.30 18.55 -10.32
N ALA A 198 8.90 18.18 -9.19
CA ALA A 198 9.61 16.92 -9.02
C ALA A 198 8.71 15.71 -9.30
N ARG A 199 7.43 15.76 -8.88
CA ARG A 199 6.43 14.73 -9.16
C ARG A 199 6.25 14.49 -10.66
N GLU A 200 6.08 15.57 -11.43
CA GLU A 200 5.85 15.51 -12.87
C GLU A 200 7.08 14.96 -13.60
N LEU A 201 8.27 15.43 -13.23
CA LEU A 201 9.52 14.97 -13.81
C LEU A 201 9.82 13.50 -13.48
N ALA A 202 9.67 13.11 -12.21
CA ALA A 202 9.87 11.73 -11.79
C ALA A 202 8.89 10.79 -12.52
N ALA A 203 7.62 11.17 -12.64
CA ALA A 203 6.62 10.39 -13.38
C ALA A 203 7.00 10.25 -14.86
N LYS A 204 7.50 11.32 -15.51
CA LYS A 204 7.95 11.29 -16.90
C LYS A 204 9.15 10.34 -17.08
N LEU A 205 10.15 10.44 -16.22
CA LEU A 205 11.36 9.61 -16.27
C LEU A 205 11.05 8.14 -16.00
N LEU A 206 10.21 7.84 -15.01
CA LEU A 206 9.75 6.47 -14.73
C LEU A 206 9.01 5.86 -15.94
N LYS A 207 8.12 6.62 -16.59
CA LYS A 207 7.43 6.16 -17.81
C LYS A 207 8.39 5.92 -18.97
N GLN A 208 9.46 6.70 -19.08
CA GLN A 208 10.50 6.48 -20.09
C GLN A 208 11.30 5.22 -19.77
N TYR A 209 11.74 5.06 -18.53
CA TYR A 209 12.50 3.90 -18.06
C TYR A 209 11.75 2.58 -18.33
N LEU A 210 10.44 2.53 -18.02
CA LEU A 210 9.61 1.34 -18.25
C LEU A 210 9.44 0.99 -19.74
N LYS A 211 9.64 1.93 -20.67
CA LYS A 211 9.63 1.64 -22.11
C LYS A 211 10.96 1.06 -22.59
N GLU A 212 12.05 1.49 -21.97
CA GLU A 212 13.42 1.08 -22.31
C GLU A 212 13.80 -0.27 -21.68
N ASN A 213 13.28 -0.57 -20.47
CA ASN A 213 13.62 -1.75 -19.69
C ASN A 213 12.39 -2.61 -19.36
N ASN A 214 11.98 -3.46 -20.31
CA ASN A 214 10.78 -4.29 -20.17
C ASN A 214 10.95 -5.51 -19.25
N ASP A 215 12.17 -5.85 -18.83
CA ASP A 215 12.47 -7.11 -18.15
C ASP A 215 12.35 -7.05 -16.62
N ASP A 216 12.32 -5.84 -16.02
CA ASP A 216 12.14 -5.70 -14.57
C ASP A 216 10.65 -5.70 -14.17
N GLN A 217 10.08 -6.90 -14.11
CA GLN A 217 8.69 -7.10 -13.74
C GLN A 217 8.38 -6.61 -12.31
N TYR A 218 9.32 -6.73 -11.37
CA TYR A 218 9.11 -6.33 -9.99
C TYR A 218 8.99 -4.81 -9.88
N LEU A 219 9.91 -4.08 -10.51
CA LEU A 219 9.85 -2.64 -10.59
C LEU A 219 8.58 -2.16 -11.32
N ARG A 220 8.24 -2.80 -12.43
CA ARG A 220 7.02 -2.48 -13.18
C ARG A 220 5.78 -2.53 -12.29
N MET A 221 5.64 -3.59 -11.48
CA MET A 221 4.54 -3.71 -10.52
C MET A 221 4.49 -2.56 -9.52
N LEU A 222 5.65 -2.14 -8.98
CA LEU A 222 5.73 -1.04 -8.03
C LEU A 222 5.34 0.31 -8.67
N VAL A 223 5.84 0.59 -9.87
CA VAL A 223 5.58 1.86 -10.57
C VAL A 223 4.13 1.96 -11.03
N ASP A 224 3.59 0.89 -11.64
CA ASP A 224 2.20 0.88 -12.10
C ASP A 224 1.26 1.08 -10.90
N HIS A 225 1.53 0.43 -9.77
CA HIS A 225 0.78 0.63 -8.53
C HIS A 225 0.89 2.07 -8.01
N ALA A 226 2.09 2.66 -7.94
CA ALA A 226 2.27 4.05 -7.52
C ALA A 226 1.51 5.06 -8.43
N PHE A 227 1.38 4.75 -9.73
CA PHE A 227 0.65 5.59 -10.68
C PHE A 227 -0.88 5.45 -10.58
N GLU A 228 -1.40 4.31 -10.14
CA GLU A 228 -2.84 4.16 -9.87
C GLU A 228 -3.28 5.01 -8.67
N LEU A 229 -2.50 4.93 -7.59
CA LEU A 229 -2.70 5.73 -6.37
C LEU A 229 -1.36 5.78 -5.62
N PRO A 230 -0.88 6.96 -5.20
CA PRO A 230 0.36 7.06 -4.44
C PRO A 230 0.21 6.44 -3.05
N LEU A 231 1.30 5.93 -2.49
CA LEU A 231 1.34 5.26 -1.19
C LEU A 231 0.74 6.13 -0.08
N HIS A 232 0.98 7.44 -0.10
CA HIS A 232 0.44 8.36 0.92
C HIS A 232 -1.10 8.39 0.96
N TRP A 233 -1.79 8.05 -0.13
CA TRP A 233 -3.25 8.04 -0.21
C TRP A 233 -3.86 6.64 -0.07
N ARG A 234 -3.03 5.61 0.11
CA ARG A 234 -3.49 4.23 0.23
C ARG A 234 -3.91 3.89 1.65
N MET A 235 -4.95 3.06 1.77
CA MET A 235 -5.37 2.52 3.05
C MET A 235 -4.39 1.41 3.47
N PRO A 236 -3.71 1.52 4.64
CA PRO A 236 -2.59 0.64 5.00
C PRO A 236 -2.93 -0.85 4.97
N ARG A 237 -4.12 -1.25 5.41
CA ARG A 237 -4.51 -2.67 5.44
C ARG A 237 -4.73 -3.26 4.05
N LEU A 238 -5.25 -2.48 3.10
CA LEU A 238 -5.38 -2.91 1.70
C LEU A 238 -4.02 -2.93 1.01
N GLU A 239 -3.16 -1.95 1.30
CA GLU A 239 -1.77 -1.94 0.82
C GLU A 239 -1.02 -3.18 1.31
N ALA A 240 -1.12 -3.52 2.61
CA ALA A 240 -0.47 -4.69 3.18
C ALA A 240 -0.81 -5.98 2.44
N ARG A 241 -2.09 -6.17 2.09
CA ARG A 241 -2.51 -7.36 1.33
C ARG A 241 -1.82 -7.45 -0.03
N TRP A 242 -1.76 -6.35 -0.76
CA TRP A 242 -1.10 -6.30 -2.07
C TRP A 242 0.42 -6.43 -1.92
N PHE A 243 1.01 -5.74 -0.94
CA PHE A 243 2.45 -5.67 -0.79
C PHE A 243 3.06 -6.96 -0.25
N ILE A 244 2.33 -7.78 0.52
CA ILE A 244 2.77 -9.14 0.87
C ILE A 244 3.04 -9.96 -0.41
N ASP A 245 2.10 -9.95 -1.35
CA ASP A 245 2.21 -10.70 -2.62
C ASP A 245 3.32 -10.14 -3.52
N VAL A 246 3.63 -8.84 -3.43
CA VAL A 246 4.73 -8.20 -4.16
C VAL A 246 6.08 -8.49 -3.49
N TYR A 247 6.16 -8.35 -2.17
CA TYR A 247 7.37 -8.57 -1.38
C TYR A 247 7.84 -10.02 -1.47
N GLU A 248 6.93 -10.99 -1.58
CA GLU A 248 7.26 -12.39 -1.85
C GLU A 248 8.06 -12.57 -3.15
N LYS A 249 7.80 -11.75 -4.17
CA LYS A 249 8.50 -11.79 -5.46
C LYS A 249 9.86 -11.07 -5.43
N ASN A 250 10.12 -10.28 -4.41
CA ASN A 250 11.42 -9.63 -4.25
C ASN A 250 12.52 -10.70 -4.04
N LYS A 251 13.63 -10.55 -4.77
CA LYS A 251 14.80 -11.43 -4.68
C LYS A 251 15.54 -11.24 -3.35
N ASP A 252 15.54 -10.02 -2.83
CA ASP A 252 16.26 -9.64 -1.61
C ASP A 252 15.36 -9.66 -0.36
N LYS A 253 14.20 -10.33 -0.43
CA LYS A 253 13.26 -10.39 0.69
C LYS A 253 13.88 -11.07 1.91
N ASN A 254 13.54 -10.53 3.07
CA ASN A 254 13.78 -11.20 4.34
C ASN A 254 12.62 -12.19 4.64
N PRO A 255 12.90 -13.51 4.72
CA PRO A 255 11.86 -14.53 4.92
C PRO A 255 11.20 -14.44 6.30
N ILE A 256 11.92 -13.98 7.34
CA ILE A 256 11.38 -13.82 8.71
C ILE A 256 10.30 -12.74 8.70
N ILE A 257 10.58 -11.61 8.01
CA ILE A 257 9.63 -10.51 7.88
C ILE A 257 8.40 -10.93 7.05
N LEU A 258 8.61 -11.67 5.95
CA LEU A 258 7.50 -12.16 5.13
C LEU A 258 6.62 -13.13 5.91
N GLU A 259 7.20 -14.08 6.65
CA GLU A 259 6.45 -15.02 7.48
C GLU A 259 5.63 -14.27 8.54
N LEU A 260 6.25 -13.32 9.24
CA LEU A 260 5.56 -12.48 10.21
C LEU A 260 4.40 -11.70 9.58
N ALA A 261 4.60 -11.09 8.40
CA ALA A 261 3.57 -10.36 7.68
C ALA A 261 2.35 -11.23 7.35
N ILE A 262 2.58 -12.46 6.89
CA ILE A 262 1.50 -13.40 6.57
C ILE A 262 0.75 -13.83 7.84
N LEU A 263 1.49 -14.15 8.90
CA LEU A 263 0.89 -14.57 10.17
C LEU A 263 0.05 -13.45 10.79
N ASP A 264 0.62 -12.26 10.93
CA ASP A 264 -0.07 -11.09 11.47
C ASP A 264 -1.29 -10.70 10.64
N TYR A 265 -1.17 -10.75 9.31
CA TYR A 265 -2.31 -10.49 8.45
C TYR A 265 -3.45 -11.48 8.74
N ASN A 266 -3.15 -12.76 8.91
CA ASN A 266 -4.18 -13.76 9.20
C ASN A 266 -4.75 -13.62 10.63
N ILE A 267 -3.93 -13.28 11.63
CA ILE A 267 -4.38 -12.98 13.01
C ILE A 267 -5.43 -11.89 12.99
N VAL A 268 -5.09 -10.74 12.43
CA VAL A 268 -5.97 -9.58 12.37
C VAL A 268 -7.20 -9.86 11.50
N GLN A 269 -7.06 -10.65 10.43
CA GLN A 269 -8.20 -11.08 9.63
C GLN A 269 -9.17 -11.97 10.42
N SER A 270 -8.66 -12.84 11.31
CA SER A 270 -9.48 -13.66 12.21
C SER A 270 -10.37 -12.77 13.08
N MET A 271 -9.77 -11.76 13.71
CA MET A 271 -10.50 -10.78 14.54
C MET A 271 -11.57 -10.04 13.73
N HIS A 272 -11.23 -9.57 12.52
CA HIS A 272 -12.21 -8.93 11.65
C HIS A 272 -13.36 -9.86 11.24
N LEU A 273 -13.12 -11.16 11.08
CA LEU A 273 -14.16 -12.14 10.76
C LEU A 273 -15.10 -12.36 11.95
N GLU A 274 -14.56 -12.39 13.17
CA GLU A 274 -15.35 -12.45 14.40
C GLU A 274 -16.22 -11.18 14.55
N ASP A 275 -15.62 -10.00 14.41
CA ASP A 275 -16.33 -8.72 14.44
C ASP A 275 -17.42 -8.65 13.37
N PHE A 276 -17.13 -9.13 12.16
CA PHE A 276 -18.08 -9.13 11.05
C PHE A 276 -19.28 -10.04 11.32
N ARG A 277 -19.06 -11.20 11.94
CA ARG A 277 -20.13 -12.12 12.36
C ARG A 277 -20.97 -11.57 13.50
N TYR A 278 -20.33 -10.85 14.43
CA TYR A 278 -21.01 -10.19 15.53
C TYR A 278 -21.88 -9.02 15.05
N ALA A 279 -21.41 -8.28 14.05
CA ALA A 279 -22.10 -7.12 13.50
C ALA A 279 -23.17 -7.44 12.44
N SER A 280 -23.17 -8.64 11.85
CA SER A 280 -24.14 -9.11 10.84
C SER A 280 -25.42 -9.63 11.46
#